data_AF-A0A452XI41-F1
#
_entry.id   AF-A0A452XI41-F1
#
_cell.length_a   1.000
_cell.length_b   1.000
_cell.length_c   1.000
_cell.angle_alpha   90.00
_cell.angle_beta   90.00
_cell.angle_gamma   90.00
#
_symmetry.space_group_name_H-M   'P 1'
#
loop_
_entity.id
_entity.type
_entity.pdbx_description
1 polymer ?
#
loop_
_entity_poly.entity_id
_entity_poly.type
_entity_poly.pdbx_seq_one_letter_code
_entity_poly.pdbx_strand_id
1 'polypeptide(L)'
;FLTPMYDKELARMFPYKEAVFHHLGRYLLHPTNRVWGIVRRYYEAYLAGVDEKIGFQIRIFPERPVKFENMYDQLTRCIKEQRLLPELGKAEPAANASGDGKVKAVLIVSLYSGYYDKIRGMYYENPTKTGEIVAVYQPSHQEKQESASNEHNQKALAEIYLLSYCDKIATSTWSTFGYVAYGFAGVKPWILLRPDWDKEMSDVVCVRSTSVEPCLHSPPILGCRAREEVDVARVKPYVRHCEDVRSGLKLFNS
;
A
#
# COMPACT_ATOMS: atom_id res chain seq x y z
N PHE A 1 -13.78 -18.97 5.47
CA PHE A 1 -14.30 -18.29 6.68
C PHE A 1 -15.82 -18.24 6.79
N LEU A 2 -16.57 -18.49 5.70
CA LEU A 2 -18.04 -18.50 5.72
C LEU A 2 -18.65 -19.88 5.45
N THR A 3 -17.80 -20.86 5.15
CA THR A 3 -18.19 -22.25 4.94
C THR A 3 -18.14 -22.98 6.29
N PRO A 4 -19.29 -23.41 6.86
CA PRO A 4 -19.34 -23.95 8.24
C PRO A 4 -18.40 -25.13 8.49
N MET A 5 -18.16 -25.96 7.47
CA MET A 5 -17.24 -27.09 7.51
C MET A 5 -15.80 -26.69 7.88
N TYR A 6 -15.37 -25.47 7.53
CA TYR A 6 -14.01 -24.99 7.78
C TYR A 6 -13.89 -24.09 9.02
N ASP A 7 -15.00 -23.71 9.65
CA ASP A 7 -15.01 -22.69 10.71
C ASP A 7 -14.10 -23.05 11.89
N LYS A 8 -14.17 -24.30 12.37
CA LYS A 8 -13.40 -24.77 13.53
C LYS A 8 -11.90 -24.77 13.26
N GLU A 9 -11.50 -25.21 12.07
CA GLU A 9 -10.09 -25.32 11.72
C GLU A 9 -9.47 -23.95 11.43
N LEU A 10 -10.17 -23.10 10.67
CA LEU A 10 -9.73 -21.73 10.41
C LEU A 10 -9.63 -20.90 11.70
N ALA A 11 -10.50 -21.12 12.68
CA ALA A 11 -10.40 -20.46 13.98
C ALA A 11 -9.18 -20.92 14.81
N ARG A 12 -8.74 -22.17 14.65
CA ARG A 12 -7.52 -22.69 15.29
C ARG A 12 -6.26 -22.20 14.60
N MET A 13 -6.23 -22.25 13.27
CA MET A 13 -5.09 -21.81 12.48
C MET A 13 -4.86 -20.30 12.56
N PHE A 14 -5.94 -19.52 12.62
CA PHE A 14 -5.88 -18.06 12.60
C PHE A 14 -6.70 -17.46 13.75
N PRO A 15 -6.15 -17.43 14.98
CA PRO A 15 -6.76 -16.73 16.11
C PRO A 15 -6.98 -15.24 15.78
N TYR A 16 -5.99 -14.63 15.11
CA TYR A 16 -6.08 -13.29 14.54
C TYR A 16 -6.54 -13.38 13.08
N LYS A 17 -7.81 -13.08 12.84
CA LYS A 17 -8.44 -13.24 11.52
C LYS A 17 -7.89 -12.27 10.47
N GLU A 18 -7.30 -11.16 10.91
CA GLU A 18 -6.70 -10.15 10.04
C GLU A 18 -5.26 -10.43 9.61
N ALA A 19 -4.75 -11.66 9.76
CA ALA A 19 -3.35 -12.01 9.45
C ALA A 19 -3.18 -13.31 8.65
N VAL A 20 -4.22 -13.78 7.96
CA VAL A 20 -4.21 -15.02 7.18
C VAL A 20 -3.19 -14.95 6.05
N PHE A 21 -3.29 -13.93 5.19
CA PHE A 21 -2.36 -13.73 4.08
C PHE A 21 -0.97 -13.34 4.59
N HIS A 22 -0.87 -12.61 5.69
CA HIS A 22 0.41 -12.28 6.30
C HIS A 22 1.21 -13.55 6.64
N HIS A 23 0.58 -14.52 7.32
CA HIS A 23 1.23 -15.77 7.69
C HIS A 23 1.48 -16.68 6.48
N LEU A 24 0.44 -16.95 5.68
CA LEU A 24 0.55 -17.89 4.56
C LEU A 24 1.44 -17.36 3.44
N GLY A 25 1.36 -16.06 3.14
CA GLY A 25 2.17 -15.41 2.13
C GLY A 25 3.65 -15.52 2.44
N ARG A 26 4.06 -15.24 3.69
CA ARG A 26 5.45 -15.35 4.14
C ARG A 26 5.97 -16.78 4.22
N TYR A 27 5.09 -17.76 4.37
CA TYR A 27 5.45 -19.18 4.40
C TYR A 27 5.61 -19.77 2.98
N LEU A 28 4.76 -19.37 2.04
CA LEU A 28 4.71 -19.96 0.70
C LEU A 28 5.59 -19.25 -0.31
N LEU A 29 5.69 -17.92 -0.21
CA LEU A 29 6.27 -17.10 -1.25
C LEU A 29 7.66 -16.67 -0.83
N HIS A 30 8.67 -17.30 -1.42
CA HIS A 30 10.07 -16.93 -1.27
C HIS A 30 10.63 -16.55 -2.64
N PRO A 31 11.28 -15.39 -2.79
CA PRO A 31 11.81 -14.97 -4.07
C PRO A 31 13.01 -15.84 -4.43
N THR A 32 13.18 -16.15 -5.72
CA THR A 32 14.39 -16.82 -6.20
C THR A 32 15.62 -15.93 -5.97
N ASN A 33 16.82 -16.53 -5.98
CA ASN A 33 18.08 -15.78 -5.80
C ASN A 33 18.22 -14.58 -6.76
N ARG A 34 17.69 -14.68 -7.99
CA ARG A 34 17.71 -13.58 -8.95
C ARG A 34 16.91 -12.38 -8.47
N VAL A 35 15.67 -12.60 -8.03
CA VAL A 35 14.79 -11.56 -7.48
C VAL A 35 15.34 -11.04 -6.16
N TRP A 36 15.75 -11.94 -5.26
CA TRP A 36 16.34 -11.58 -3.98
C TRP A 36 17.60 -10.72 -4.13
N GLY A 37 18.43 -11.00 -5.14
CA GLY A 37 19.59 -10.18 -5.47
C GLY A 37 19.22 -8.73 -5.83
N ILE A 38 18.09 -8.50 -6.51
CA ILE A 38 17.58 -7.15 -6.80
C ILE A 38 17.14 -6.46 -5.51
N VAL A 39 16.32 -7.13 -4.71
CA VAL A 39 15.80 -6.63 -3.42
C VAL A 39 16.96 -6.24 -2.51
N ARG A 40 17.90 -7.17 -2.28
CA ARG A 40 19.03 -6.97 -1.37
C ARG A 40 19.89 -5.77 -1.78
N ARG A 41 20.33 -5.72 -3.04
CA ARG A 41 21.19 -4.63 -3.52
C ARG A 41 20.52 -3.27 -3.38
N TYR A 42 19.23 -3.17 -3.70
CA TYR A 42 18.50 -1.92 -3.61
C TYR A 42 18.29 -1.52 -2.14
N TYR A 43 17.88 -2.47 -1.29
CA TYR A 43 17.67 -2.22 0.12
C TYR A 43 18.96 -1.77 0.82
N GLU A 44 20.06 -2.48 0.62
CA GLU A 44 21.37 -2.15 1.19
C GLU A 44 21.87 -0.76 0.75
N ALA A 45 21.68 -0.41 -0.53
CA ALA A 45 22.18 0.84 -1.08
C ALA A 45 21.35 2.07 -0.68
N TYR A 46 20.02 1.92 -0.53
CA TYR A 46 19.12 3.08 -0.43
C TYR A 46 18.24 3.12 0.83
N LEU A 47 18.00 1.98 1.48
CA LEU A 47 16.98 1.87 2.54
C LEU A 47 17.52 1.38 3.88
N ALA A 48 18.66 0.67 3.92
CA ALA A 48 19.16 0.04 5.15
C ALA A 48 19.64 1.04 6.21
N GLY A 49 20.19 2.19 5.79
CA GLY A 49 20.80 3.18 6.67
C GLY A 49 19.89 4.33 7.12
N VAL A 50 18.57 4.25 6.89
CA VAL A 50 17.62 5.32 7.22
C VAL A 50 16.76 4.97 8.43
N ASP A 51 16.25 6.00 9.13
CA ASP A 51 15.47 5.83 10.36
C ASP A 51 14.03 5.36 10.10
N GLU A 52 13.40 5.86 9.04
CA GLU A 52 12.01 5.53 8.69
C GLU A 52 11.85 5.36 7.17
N LYS A 53 11.10 4.35 6.76
CA LYS A 53 10.87 3.96 5.36
C LYS A 53 9.38 4.08 5.04
N ILE A 54 9.04 4.91 4.06
CA ILE A 54 7.67 5.16 3.65
C ILE A 54 7.49 4.71 2.21
N GLY A 55 6.63 3.72 1.99
CA GLY A 55 6.33 3.18 0.67
C GLY A 55 5.08 3.82 0.08
N PHE A 56 5.17 4.34 -1.14
CA PHE A 56 4.02 4.78 -1.93
C PHE A 56 3.89 3.90 -3.17
N GLN A 57 2.88 3.05 -3.15
CA GLN A 57 2.48 2.21 -4.27
C GLN A 57 1.38 2.93 -5.06
N ILE A 58 1.69 3.30 -6.30
CA ILE A 58 0.82 4.12 -7.14
C ILE A 58 0.47 3.36 -8.40
N ARG A 59 -0.83 3.10 -8.60
CA ARG A 59 -1.37 2.41 -9.78
C ARG A 59 -2.56 3.17 -10.33
N ILE A 60 -2.44 3.66 -11.56
CA ILE A 60 -3.56 4.14 -12.36
C ILE A 60 -4.05 2.99 -13.24
N PHE A 61 -5.33 2.63 -13.15
CA PHE A 61 -5.91 1.54 -13.96
C PHE A 61 -6.38 2.08 -15.31
N PRO A 62 -5.98 1.48 -16.45
CA PRO A 62 -6.40 1.93 -17.78
C PRO A 62 -7.91 1.89 -17.97
N GLU A 63 -8.59 0.94 -17.33
CA GLU A 63 -10.03 0.76 -17.42
C GLU A 63 -10.78 1.95 -16.83
N ARG A 64 -10.15 2.65 -15.88
CA ARG A 64 -10.69 3.82 -15.15
C ARG A 64 -9.55 4.78 -14.81
N PRO A 65 -9.08 5.54 -15.81
CA PRO A 65 -7.91 6.39 -15.65
C PRO A 65 -8.21 7.56 -14.72
N VAL A 66 -7.21 7.94 -13.93
CA VAL A 66 -7.18 9.18 -13.17
C VAL A 66 -6.05 10.01 -13.76
N LYS A 67 -6.30 11.31 -14.00
CA LYS A 67 -5.26 12.21 -14.50
C LYS A 67 -4.08 12.22 -13.52
N PHE A 68 -2.87 12.29 -14.06
CA PHE A 68 -1.64 12.30 -13.27
C PHE A 68 -1.69 13.37 -12.16
N GLU A 69 -2.09 14.59 -12.51
CA GLU A 69 -2.20 15.72 -11.56
C GLU A 69 -3.18 15.44 -10.43
N ASN A 70 -4.39 14.93 -10.73
CA ASN A 70 -5.38 14.63 -9.71
C ASN A 70 -4.88 13.56 -8.72
N MET A 71 -4.20 12.52 -9.22
CA MET A 71 -3.62 11.47 -8.37
C MET A 71 -2.43 12.01 -7.54
N TYR A 72 -1.62 12.88 -8.12
CA TYR A 72 -0.51 13.53 -7.42
C TYR A 72 -1.01 14.45 -6.30
N ASP A 73 -2.01 15.28 -6.58
CA ASP A 73 -2.66 16.17 -5.61
C ASP A 73 -3.31 15.36 -4.49
N GLN A 74 -3.94 14.24 -4.83
CA GLN A 74 -4.49 13.32 -3.85
C GLN A 74 -3.39 12.71 -2.96
N LEU A 75 -2.30 12.21 -3.55
CA LEU A 75 -1.18 11.65 -2.78
C LEU A 75 -0.58 12.70 -1.81
N THR A 76 -0.31 13.91 -2.29
CA THR A 76 0.28 14.98 -1.46
C THR A 76 -0.65 15.44 -0.34
N ARG A 77 -1.96 15.54 -0.61
CA ARG A 77 -2.95 15.79 0.43
C ARG A 77 -3.00 14.67 1.47
N CYS A 78 -2.96 13.40 1.05
CA CYS A 78 -2.92 12.26 1.98
C CYS A 78 -1.66 12.31 2.86
N ILE A 79 -0.50 12.58 2.25
CA ILE A 79 0.78 12.75 2.96
C ILE A 79 0.66 13.81 4.05
N LYS A 80 0.08 14.96 3.73
CA LYS A 80 -0.10 16.08 4.66
C LYS A 80 -1.10 15.76 5.76
N GLU A 81 -2.31 15.33 5.40
CA GLU A 81 -3.41 15.07 6.33
C GLU A 81 -3.05 13.95 7.32
N GLN A 82 -2.31 12.94 6.86
CA GLN A 82 -1.91 11.78 7.68
C GLN A 82 -0.50 11.89 8.26
N ARG A 83 0.20 13.02 8.02
CA ARG A 83 1.57 13.29 8.47
C ARG A 83 2.53 12.13 8.13
N LEU A 84 2.43 11.62 6.90
CA LEU A 84 3.30 10.53 6.43
C LEU A 84 4.73 11.02 6.22
N LEU A 85 4.89 12.28 5.81
CA LEU A 85 6.16 12.96 5.61
C LEU A 85 6.15 14.32 6.33
N PRO A 86 7.33 14.87 6.66
CA PRO A 86 7.43 16.19 7.28
C PRO A 86 6.82 17.30 6.44
N GLU A 87 6.21 18.26 7.12
CA GLU A 87 5.75 19.49 6.49
C GLU A 87 6.92 20.35 6.03
N LEU A 88 6.72 21.02 4.89
CA LEU A 88 7.68 21.97 4.34
C LEU A 88 7.42 23.38 4.90
N GLY A 89 8.47 24.17 5.03
CA GLY A 89 8.37 25.54 5.51
C GLY A 89 9.71 26.08 5.99
N LYS A 90 9.71 27.29 6.57
CA LYS A 90 10.92 27.83 7.19
C LYS A 90 11.39 26.87 8.29
N ALA A 91 12.65 26.45 8.23
CA ALA A 91 13.25 25.62 9.26
C ALA A 91 13.11 26.31 10.61
N GLU A 92 12.59 25.59 11.61
CA GLU A 92 12.55 26.10 12.97
C GLU A 92 13.98 26.29 13.50
N PRO A 93 14.21 27.23 14.44
CA PRO A 93 15.50 27.36 15.11
C PRO A 93 15.92 26.00 15.69
N ALA A 94 17.20 25.62 15.58
CA ALA A 94 17.72 24.31 15.98
C ALA A 94 17.35 23.88 17.42
N ALA A 95 17.07 24.84 18.31
CA ALA A 95 16.61 24.59 19.67
C ALA A 95 15.20 23.95 19.78
N ASN A 96 14.38 24.03 18.73
CA ASN A 96 13.01 23.50 18.69
C ASN A 96 12.84 22.33 17.70
N ALA A 97 13.87 21.99 16.93
CA ALA A 97 13.81 20.94 15.92
C ALA A 97 13.77 19.54 16.58
N SER A 98 12.59 18.93 16.66
CA SER A 98 12.40 17.60 17.27
C SER A 98 12.91 16.43 16.41
N GLY A 99 13.39 16.70 15.19
CA GLY A 99 13.76 15.70 14.19
C GLY A 99 15.14 15.91 13.56
N ASP A 100 15.98 16.77 14.15
CA ASP A 100 17.30 17.07 13.61
C ASP A 100 18.12 15.79 13.42
N GLY A 101 18.61 15.58 12.19
CA GLY A 101 19.39 14.40 11.79
C GLY A 101 18.62 13.12 11.44
N LYS A 102 17.28 13.05 11.62
CA LYS A 102 16.51 11.86 11.20
C LYS A 102 16.34 11.82 9.69
N VAL A 103 16.63 10.66 9.09
CA VAL A 103 16.51 10.41 7.66
C VAL A 103 15.30 9.53 7.38
N LYS A 104 14.42 10.01 6.50
CA LYS A 104 13.30 9.25 5.95
C LYS A 104 13.57 8.88 4.50
N ALA A 105 13.49 7.60 4.18
CA ALA A 105 13.45 7.14 2.79
C ALA A 105 12.02 7.00 2.31
N VAL A 106 11.72 7.60 1.16
CA VAL A 106 10.45 7.45 0.44
C VAL A 106 10.69 6.54 -0.75
N LEU A 107 10.02 5.40 -0.77
CA LEU A 107 10.06 4.44 -1.87
C LEU A 107 8.82 4.60 -2.74
N ILE A 108 8.99 5.16 -3.93
CA ILE A 108 7.94 5.29 -4.95
C ILE A 108 7.94 4.05 -5.83
N VAL A 109 6.80 3.36 -5.91
CA VAL A 109 6.58 2.24 -6.81
C VAL A 109 5.42 2.57 -7.74
N SER A 110 5.76 2.83 -9.00
CA SER A 110 4.84 3.32 -10.03
C SER A 110 5.39 2.97 -11.41
N LEU A 111 4.50 2.76 -12.39
CA LEU A 111 4.89 2.65 -13.80
C LEU A 111 5.50 3.97 -14.32
N TYR A 112 5.06 5.11 -13.78
CA TYR A 112 5.44 6.45 -14.23
C TYR A 112 6.43 7.10 -13.26
N SER A 113 7.44 7.80 -13.78
CA SER A 113 8.45 8.51 -12.98
C SER A 113 7.97 9.83 -12.39
N GLY A 114 6.94 10.45 -12.96
CA GLY A 114 6.52 11.80 -12.59
C GLY A 114 6.21 11.98 -11.10
N TYR A 115 5.72 10.94 -10.41
CA TYR A 115 5.49 11.00 -8.96
C TYR A 115 6.78 11.12 -8.17
N TYR A 116 7.81 10.37 -8.56
CA TYR A 116 9.14 10.47 -7.99
C TYR A 116 9.74 11.85 -8.26
N ASP A 117 9.70 12.30 -9.52
CA ASP A 117 10.30 13.57 -9.93
C ASP A 117 9.70 14.75 -9.13
N LYS A 118 8.36 14.79 -9.01
CA LYS A 118 7.68 15.85 -8.26
C LYS A 118 7.94 15.80 -6.75
N ILE A 119 7.83 14.63 -6.11
CA ILE A 119 8.04 14.51 -4.66
C ILE A 119 9.50 14.78 -4.30
N ARG A 120 10.45 14.27 -5.09
CA ARG A 120 11.88 14.56 -4.92
C ARG A 120 12.17 16.04 -5.09
N GLY A 121 11.65 16.66 -6.15
CA GLY A 121 11.82 18.10 -6.39
C GLY A 121 11.30 18.94 -5.22
N MET A 122 10.13 18.59 -4.69
CA MET A 122 9.50 19.29 -3.56
C MET A 122 10.41 19.33 -2.32
N TYR A 123 10.99 18.19 -1.91
CA TYR A 123 11.88 18.08 -0.75
C TYR A 123 13.32 18.52 -1.03
N TYR A 124 13.72 18.60 -2.30
CA TYR A 124 15.02 19.14 -2.70
C TYR A 124 15.03 20.68 -2.69
N GLU A 125 13.94 21.30 -3.14
CA GLU A 125 13.82 22.75 -3.27
C GLU A 125 13.42 23.46 -1.97
N ASN A 126 12.82 22.73 -1.02
CA ASN A 126 12.24 23.31 0.19
C ASN A 126 12.72 22.60 1.45
N PRO A 127 13.09 23.35 2.51
CA PRO A 127 13.44 22.76 3.79
C PRO A 127 12.19 22.19 4.51
N THR A 128 12.43 21.16 5.33
CA THR A 128 11.43 20.62 6.25
C THR A 128 11.35 21.48 7.51
N LYS A 129 10.15 21.67 8.07
CA LYS A 129 9.96 22.44 9.31
C LYS A 129 10.67 21.78 10.50
N THR A 130 10.68 20.45 10.52
CA THR A 130 11.19 19.62 11.62
C THR A 130 12.69 19.34 11.57
N GLY A 131 13.37 19.71 10.46
CA GLY A 131 14.78 19.38 10.21
C GLY A 131 15.01 17.94 9.72
N GLU A 132 13.96 17.14 9.57
CA GLU A 132 14.05 15.77 9.05
C GLU A 132 14.51 15.78 7.58
N ILE A 133 15.43 14.89 7.22
CA ILE A 133 15.92 14.72 5.85
C ILE A 133 15.00 13.72 5.13
N VAL A 134 14.52 14.09 3.94
CA VAL A 134 13.68 13.21 3.10
C VAL A 134 14.43 12.85 1.83
N ALA A 135 14.79 11.57 1.69
CA ALA A 135 15.39 11.01 0.50
C ALA A 135 14.34 10.20 -0.28
N VAL A 136 14.15 10.50 -1.56
CA VAL A 136 13.12 9.87 -2.40
C VAL A 136 13.79 8.96 -3.41
N TYR A 137 13.23 7.77 -3.61
CA TYR A 137 13.78 6.71 -4.45
C TYR A 137 12.67 6.06 -5.28
N GLN A 138 13.00 5.66 -6.51
CA GLN A 138 12.14 4.83 -7.36
C GLN A 138 12.99 3.69 -7.97
N PRO A 139 12.66 2.41 -7.74
CA PRO A 139 13.46 1.30 -8.27
C PRO A 139 13.37 1.19 -9.79
N SER A 140 12.18 1.39 -10.35
CA SER A 140 11.97 1.36 -11.78
C SER A 140 10.74 2.18 -12.21
N HIS A 141 10.66 2.47 -13.50
CA HIS A 141 9.58 3.20 -14.17
C HIS A 141 9.26 2.50 -15.50
N GLN A 142 8.56 1.37 -15.46
CA GLN A 142 8.40 0.51 -16.65
C GLN A 142 7.43 1.07 -17.71
N GLU A 143 6.73 2.18 -17.43
CA GLU A 143 5.69 2.86 -18.24
C GLU A 143 4.45 2.02 -18.59
N LYS A 144 4.63 0.73 -18.88
CA LYS A 144 3.63 -0.24 -19.29
C LYS A 144 3.80 -1.54 -18.52
N GLN A 145 2.68 -2.19 -18.21
CA GLN A 145 2.66 -3.53 -17.61
C GLN A 145 2.89 -4.60 -18.69
N GLU A 146 3.89 -5.46 -18.49
CA GLU A 146 4.25 -6.54 -19.42
C GLU A 146 4.23 -7.92 -18.74
N SER A 147 3.04 -8.40 -18.38
CA SER A 147 2.88 -9.65 -17.61
C SER A 147 3.45 -10.91 -18.29
N ALA A 148 3.64 -10.90 -19.61
CA ALA A 148 4.25 -12.00 -20.35
C ALA A 148 5.79 -12.03 -20.24
N SER A 149 6.40 -10.93 -19.77
CA SER A 149 7.85 -10.82 -19.62
C SER A 149 8.29 -11.29 -18.24
N ASN A 150 9.08 -12.36 -18.20
CA ASN A 150 9.65 -12.87 -16.95
C ASN A 150 10.54 -11.82 -16.26
N GLU A 151 11.31 -11.05 -17.02
CA GLU A 151 12.16 -9.99 -16.45
C GLU A 151 11.32 -8.88 -15.80
N HIS A 152 10.24 -8.45 -16.47
CA HIS A 152 9.32 -7.46 -15.93
C HIS A 152 8.68 -7.96 -14.62
N ASN A 153 8.22 -9.22 -14.60
CA ASN A 153 7.63 -9.84 -13.41
C ASN A 153 8.64 -9.97 -12.26
N GLN A 154 9.91 -10.23 -12.54
CA GLN A 154 10.96 -10.27 -11.52
C GLN A 154 11.21 -8.90 -10.88
N LYS A 155 11.18 -7.82 -11.66
CA LYS A 155 11.29 -6.44 -11.14
C LYS A 155 10.07 -6.07 -10.31
N ALA A 156 8.86 -6.36 -10.82
CA ALA A 156 7.62 -6.15 -10.10
C ALA A 156 7.60 -6.90 -8.75
N LEU A 157 8.02 -8.17 -8.73
CA LEU A 157 8.13 -8.93 -7.49
C LEU A 157 9.18 -8.32 -6.55
N ALA A 158 10.33 -7.88 -7.05
CA ALA A 158 11.34 -7.21 -6.22
C ALA A 158 10.79 -5.92 -5.59
N GLU A 159 10.02 -5.12 -6.33
CA GLU A 159 9.37 -3.91 -5.82
C GLU A 159 8.31 -4.19 -4.75
N ILE A 160 7.51 -5.25 -4.90
CA ILE A 160 6.59 -5.73 -3.85
C ILE A 160 7.36 -6.03 -2.57
N TYR A 161 8.48 -6.74 -2.67
CA TYR A 161 9.32 -7.06 -1.52
C TYR A 161 9.94 -5.80 -0.90
N LEU A 162 10.46 -4.87 -1.72
CA LEU A 162 11.02 -3.61 -1.22
C LEU A 162 9.97 -2.79 -0.45
N LEU A 163 8.73 -2.68 -0.96
CA LEU A 163 7.63 -2.04 -0.23
C LEU A 163 7.32 -2.75 1.08
N SER A 164 7.44 -4.09 1.11
CA SER A 164 7.17 -4.85 2.34
C SER A 164 8.18 -4.59 3.47
N TYR A 165 9.32 -3.95 3.18
CA TYR A 165 10.28 -3.47 4.17
C TYR A 165 10.05 -2.02 4.61
N CYS A 166 8.97 -1.38 4.16
CA CYS A 166 8.60 -0.04 4.61
C CYS A 166 7.80 -0.09 5.91
N ASP A 167 8.05 0.89 6.79
CA ASP A 167 7.39 1.04 8.09
C ASP A 167 5.96 1.57 7.93
N LYS A 168 5.74 2.39 6.90
CA LYS A 168 4.44 2.95 6.50
C LYS A 168 4.23 2.72 5.02
N ILE A 169 3.00 2.36 4.61
CA ILE A 169 2.67 2.09 3.22
C ILE A 169 1.38 2.81 2.85
N ALA A 170 1.40 3.60 1.77
CA ALA A 170 0.19 4.04 1.09
C ALA A 170 0.05 3.32 -0.25
N THR A 171 -1.16 2.86 -0.57
CA THR A 171 -1.45 2.07 -1.79
C THR A 171 -2.62 2.63 -2.57
N SER A 172 -2.62 2.41 -3.88
CA SER A 172 -3.79 2.74 -4.72
C SER A 172 -4.92 1.73 -4.58
N THR A 173 -6.15 2.23 -4.53
CA THR A 173 -7.39 1.43 -4.60
C THR A 173 -7.34 0.36 -5.69
N TRP A 174 -7.83 -0.85 -5.37
CA TRP A 174 -7.89 -2.06 -6.22
C TRP A 174 -6.55 -2.71 -6.54
N SER A 175 -5.41 -2.14 -6.11
CA SER A 175 -4.11 -2.69 -6.48
C SER A 175 -3.75 -3.92 -5.64
N THR A 176 -3.86 -5.11 -6.25
CA THR A 176 -3.37 -6.36 -5.65
C THR A 176 -1.86 -6.35 -5.41
N PHE A 177 -1.10 -5.57 -6.19
CA PHE A 177 0.31 -5.31 -5.94
C PHE A 177 0.53 -4.72 -4.53
N GLY A 178 -0.26 -3.70 -4.18
CA GLY A 178 -0.27 -3.11 -2.85
C GLY A 178 -0.68 -4.12 -1.77
N TYR A 179 -1.70 -4.94 -2.06
CA TYR A 179 -2.19 -5.95 -1.12
C TYR A 179 -1.11 -6.95 -0.71
N VAL A 180 -0.34 -7.44 -1.68
CA VAL A 180 0.76 -8.36 -1.40
C VAL A 180 1.83 -7.67 -0.56
N ALA A 181 2.20 -6.43 -0.92
CA ALA A 181 3.25 -5.69 -0.24
C ALA A 181 2.93 -5.42 1.25
N TYR A 182 1.77 -4.81 1.56
CA TYR A 182 1.42 -4.53 2.96
C TYR A 182 1.06 -5.80 3.74
N GLY A 183 0.55 -6.82 3.05
CA GLY A 183 0.28 -8.13 3.63
C GLY A 183 1.55 -8.82 4.10
N PHE A 184 2.62 -8.79 3.29
CA PHE A 184 3.94 -9.28 3.71
C PHE A 184 4.54 -8.45 4.84
N ALA A 185 4.41 -7.12 4.77
CA ALA A 185 4.88 -6.22 5.81
C ALA A 185 4.17 -6.43 7.15
N GLY A 186 2.92 -6.90 7.13
CA GLY A 186 2.05 -6.89 8.31
C GLY A 186 1.71 -5.46 8.75
N VAL A 187 1.70 -4.51 7.81
CA VAL A 187 1.44 -3.08 8.05
C VAL A 187 0.05 -2.73 7.58
N LYS A 188 -0.70 -1.99 8.39
CA LYS A 188 -2.03 -1.49 8.03
C LYS A 188 -1.86 -0.26 7.10
N PRO A 189 -2.22 -0.36 5.81
CA PRO A 189 -1.91 0.68 4.83
C PRO A 189 -2.83 1.90 4.93
N TRP A 190 -2.37 3.02 4.36
CA TRP A 190 -3.27 4.07 3.89
C TRP A 190 -3.68 3.77 2.45
N ILE A 191 -4.97 3.88 2.14
CA ILE A 191 -5.48 3.56 0.81
C ILE A 191 -5.92 4.85 0.14
N LEU A 192 -5.29 5.19 -0.98
CA LEU A 192 -5.64 6.31 -1.85
C LEU A 192 -6.93 5.94 -2.59
N LEU A 193 -8.06 6.49 -2.12
CA LEU A 193 -9.39 6.17 -2.63
C LEU A 193 -9.59 6.75 -4.02
N ARG A 194 -10.03 5.93 -4.97
CA ARG A 194 -10.39 6.47 -6.28
C ARG A 194 -11.59 7.44 -6.16
N PRO A 195 -11.62 8.52 -6.96
CA PRO A 195 -12.83 9.31 -7.16
C PRO A 195 -14.05 8.45 -7.53
N ASP A 196 -15.25 8.92 -7.13
CA ASP A 196 -16.51 8.35 -7.59
C ASP A 196 -16.71 8.56 -9.10
N TRP A 197 -17.60 7.77 -9.71
CA TRP A 197 -17.76 7.69 -11.18
C TRP A 197 -18.02 9.01 -11.89
N ASP A 198 -18.65 9.95 -11.19
CA ASP A 198 -19.07 11.27 -11.65
C ASP A 198 -18.09 12.39 -11.26
N LYS A 199 -16.95 12.05 -10.64
CA LYS A 199 -15.99 13.02 -10.11
C LYS A 199 -14.60 12.83 -10.68
N GLU A 200 -13.89 13.95 -10.89
CA GLU A 200 -12.47 13.93 -11.26
C GLU A 200 -11.54 13.80 -10.04
N MET A 201 -12.02 14.14 -8.84
CA MET A 201 -11.26 14.14 -7.58
C MET A 201 -12.02 13.39 -6.49
N SER A 202 -11.28 12.74 -5.59
CA SER A 202 -11.88 12.09 -4.43
C SER A 202 -12.12 13.10 -3.32
N ASP A 203 -13.30 13.05 -2.69
CA ASP A 203 -13.60 13.88 -1.52
C ASP A 203 -12.74 13.44 -0.33
N VAL A 204 -12.59 12.12 -0.17
CA VAL A 204 -11.75 11.49 0.85
C VAL A 204 -10.43 11.08 0.23
N VAL A 205 -9.36 11.71 0.67
CA VAL A 205 -8.05 11.61 0.02
C VAL A 205 -7.43 10.23 0.20
N CYS A 206 -7.45 9.73 1.43
CA CYS A 206 -7.07 8.37 1.75
C CYS A 206 -7.69 7.94 3.07
N VAL A 207 -7.78 6.63 3.27
CA VAL A 207 -8.28 6.03 4.51
C VAL A 207 -7.27 5.05 5.07
N ARG A 208 -7.13 5.01 6.40
CA ARG A 208 -6.28 4.01 7.04
C ARG A 208 -7.06 2.70 7.17
N SER A 209 -6.56 1.65 6.54
CA SER A 209 -7.10 0.30 6.72
C SER A 209 -6.95 -0.12 8.18
N THR A 210 -7.94 -0.87 8.68
CA THR A 210 -7.85 -1.46 10.02
C THR A 210 -7.34 -2.90 9.99
N SER A 211 -7.07 -3.45 8.79
CA SER A 211 -6.58 -4.82 8.57
C SER A 211 -5.38 -4.83 7.63
N VAL A 212 -4.58 -5.90 7.72
CA VAL A 212 -3.46 -6.19 6.79
C VAL A 212 -3.87 -7.19 5.70
N GLU A 213 -5.14 -7.55 5.63
CA GLU A 213 -5.66 -8.53 4.67
C GLU A 213 -5.94 -7.93 3.29
N PRO A 214 -5.72 -8.71 2.22
CA PRO A 214 -6.14 -8.35 0.88
C PRO A 214 -7.68 -8.26 0.78
N CYS A 215 -8.16 -7.52 -0.22
CA CYS A 215 -9.57 -7.52 -0.58
C CYS A 215 -9.90 -8.65 -1.57
N LEU A 216 -10.94 -9.44 -1.28
CA LEU A 216 -11.60 -10.30 -2.25
C LEU A 216 -12.55 -9.46 -3.11
N HIS A 217 -12.17 -9.16 -4.35
CA HIS A 217 -12.92 -8.23 -5.22
C HIS A 217 -14.28 -8.78 -5.67
N SER A 218 -14.34 -10.09 -5.94
CA SER A 218 -15.52 -10.76 -6.49
C SER A 218 -15.98 -11.88 -5.55
N PRO A 219 -16.62 -11.54 -4.41
CA PRO A 219 -17.13 -12.56 -3.50
C PRO A 219 -18.32 -13.30 -4.12
N PRO A 220 -18.54 -14.57 -3.74
CA PRO A 220 -19.71 -15.32 -4.19
C PRO A 220 -20.99 -14.75 -3.57
N ILE A 221 -22.09 -14.80 -4.33
CA ILE A 221 -23.43 -14.54 -3.79
C ILE A 221 -23.80 -15.75 -2.91
N LEU A 222 -23.85 -15.58 -1.59
CA LEU A 222 -24.21 -16.66 -0.67
C LEU A 222 -25.74 -16.80 -0.58
N GLY A 223 -26.32 -17.64 -1.45
CA GLY A 223 -27.69 -18.16 -1.33
C GLY A 223 -27.76 -19.52 -0.61
N CYS A 224 -26.75 -19.87 0.20
CA CYS A 224 -26.68 -21.17 0.82
C CYS A 224 -27.70 -21.25 1.98
N ARG A 225 -28.85 -21.89 1.72
CA ARG A 225 -30.01 -22.14 2.62
C ARG A 225 -31.07 -21.04 2.68
N ALA A 226 -30.70 -19.77 2.58
CA ALA A 226 -31.68 -18.70 2.40
C ALA A 226 -32.10 -18.65 0.92
N ARG A 227 -33.40 -18.61 0.63
CA ARG A 227 -33.92 -18.35 -0.73
C ARG A 227 -33.86 -16.85 -1.10
N GLU A 228 -33.06 -16.08 -0.36
CA GLU A 228 -32.96 -14.63 -0.44
C GLU A 228 -31.48 -14.22 -0.42
N GLU A 229 -31.18 -13.08 -1.04
CA GLU A 229 -29.83 -12.50 -1.05
C GLU A 229 -29.50 -11.94 0.34
N VAL A 230 -28.42 -12.44 0.94
CA VAL A 230 -27.90 -11.94 2.22
C VAL A 230 -26.61 -11.19 1.96
N ASP A 231 -26.48 -10.00 2.55
CA ASP A 231 -25.20 -9.30 2.57
C ASP A 231 -24.15 -10.11 3.35
N VAL A 232 -23.19 -10.63 2.60
CA VAL A 232 -22.14 -11.51 3.09
C VAL A 232 -21.25 -10.82 4.15
N ALA A 233 -21.09 -9.50 4.06
CA ALA A 233 -20.33 -8.71 5.01
C ALA A 233 -21.01 -8.60 6.40
N ARG A 234 -22.25 -9.09 6.54
CA ARG A 234 -23.01 -9.07 7.80
C ARG A 234 -23.13 -10.43 8.47
N VAL A 235 -22.62 -11.49 7.84
CA VAL A 235 -22.75 -12.87 8.32
C VAL A 235 -21.82 -13.18 9.50
N LYS A 236 -20.60 -12.61 9.50
CA LYS A 236 -19.62 -12.77 10.58
C LYS A 236 -18.99 -11.41 10.91
N PRO A 237 -18.72 -11.09 12.20
CA PRO A 237 -18.19 -9.78 12.60
C PRO A 237 -16.81 -9.47 12.00
N TYR A 238 -15.99 -10.50 11.81
CA TYR A 238 -14.64 -10.40 11.24
C TYR A 238 -14.61 -10.39 9.70
N VAL A 239 -15.76 -10.34 9.02
CA VAL A 239 -15.86 -10.19 7.56
C VAL A 239 -16.58 -8.89 7.29
N ARG A 240 -15.97 -7.94 6.59
CA ARG A 240 -16.62 -6.67 6.22
C ARG A 240 -16.31 -6.31 4.78
N HIS A 241 -17.03 -5.34 4.23
CA HIS A 241 -16.69 -4.77 2.94
C HIS A 241 -15.31 -4.11 2.96
N CYS A 242 -14.61 -4.16 1.83
CA CYS A 242 -13.32 -3.51 1.68
C CYS A 242 -13.49 -1.99 1.62
N GLU A 243 -12.47 -1.28 2.10
CA GLU A 243 -12.42 0.18 2.04
C GLU A 243 -12.36 0.70 0.60
N ASP A 244 -11.84 -0.11 -0.33
CA ASP A 244 -11.48 0.31 -1.68
C ASP A 244 -12.30 -0.37 -2.78
N VAL A 245 -12.87 -1.54 -2.50
CA VAL A 245 -13.86 -2.21 -3.38
C VAL A 245 -15.17 -2.36 -2.61
N ARG A 246 -16.17 -1.51 -2.92
CA ARG A 246 -17.44 -1.46 -2.18
C ARG A 246 -18.15 -2.82 -2.10
N SER A 247 -18.11 -3.62 -3.16
CA SER A 247 -18.70 -4.96 -3.21
C SER A 247 -17.77 -6.07 -2.71
N GLY A 248 -16.50 -5.77 -2.47
CA GLY A 248 -15.50 -6.75 -2.07
C GLY A 248 -15.62 -7.13 -0.60
N LEU A 249 -14.92 -8.18 -0.18
CA LEU A 249 -14.86 -8.63 1.21
C LEU A 249 -13.42 -8.70 1.71
N LYS A 250 -13.22 -8.35 2.98
CA LYS A 250 -11.93 -8.43 3.67
C LYS A 250 -12.11 -8.94 5.10
N LEU A 251 -11.08 -9.63 5.61
CA LEU A 251 -11.04 -10.11 6.99
C LEU A 251 -10.48 -9.05 7.94
N PHE A 252 -11.03 -8.97 9.14
CA PHE A 252 -10.66 -8.04 10.22
C PHE A 252 -10.56 -8.80 11.56
N ASN A 253 -9.92 -8.24 12.58
CA ASN A 253 -9.68 -9.00 13.82
C ASN A 253 -10.96 -9.41 14.57
N SER A 254 -11.93 -8.50 14.68
CA SER A 254 -13.28 -8.69 15.28
C SER A 254 -14.00 -7.35 15.34
#